data_AF-A0A1I3G615-F1
#
_entry.id   AF-A0A1I3G615-F1
#
_cell.length_a   1.000
_cell.length_b   1.000
_cell.length_c   1.000
_cell.angle_alpha   90.00
_cell.angle_beta   90.00
_cell.angle_gamma   90.00
#
_symmetry.space_group_name_H-M   'P 1'
#
loop_
_entity.id
_entity.type
_entity.pdbx_description
1 polymer ?
#
loop_
_entity_poly.entity_id
_entity_poly.type
_entity_poly.pdbx_seq_one_letter_code
_entity_poly.pdbx_strand_id
1 'polypeptide(L)'
;MLLIALSAVTVCYAGDIPESLLNSDSAQVYFGEIIDIDGESITVVQRQNIKGEFSKDSVQTYEKYIAQSPTVGEIYLCGFLDEDNPLYIWQVSGLELNDLKIVDAAANSMAERMQNYINEGTFTEKELERQAKAEINNADETESIPIDTADAVAADNSVAEVSGCPGNTLTFVLIVLVIIAAAGFFVFRKRKRH
;
A
#
# COMPACT_ATOMS: atom_id res chain seq x y z
N MET A 1 11.64 -22.16 26.13
CA MET A 1 12.25 -20.97 25.52
C MET A 1 11.09 -20.06 25.13
N LEU A 2 10.82 -19.02 25.92
CA LEU A 2 9.72 -18.08 25.67
C LEU A 2 10.26 -16.97 24.78
N LEU A 3 9.82 -16.92 23.53
CA LEU A 3 10.11 -15.81 22.61
C LEU A 3 9.25 -14.62 23.06
N ILE A 4 9.87 -13.67 23.76
CA ILE A 4 9.26 -12.36 24.02
C ILE A 4 9.48 -11.56 22.75
N ALA A 5 8.45 -11.47 21.90
CA ALA A 5 8.43 -10.55 20.79
C ALA A 5 8.35 -9.13 21.36
N LEU A 6 9.45 -8.39 21.26
CA LEU A 6 9.55 -6.99 21.67
C LEU A 6 8.84 -6.16 20.62
N SER A 7 7.52 -5.94 20.76
CA SER A 7 6.79 -4.99 19.92
C SER A 7 7.28 -3.59 20.27
N ALA A 8 8.14 -3.02 19.42
CA ALA A 8 8.54 -1.63 19.53
C ALA A 8 7.33 -0.75 19.22
N VAL A 9 6.68 -0.24 20.27
CA VAL A 9 5.68 0.83 20.14
C VAL A 9 6.42 2.09 19.70
N THR A 10 6.24 2.47 18.45
CA THR A 10 6.72 3.75 17.93
C THR A 10 5.82 4.84 18.48
N VAL A 11 6.25 5.47 19.58
CA VAL A 11 5.61 6.68 20.09
C VAL A 11 5.89 7.79 19.08
N CYS A 12 4.86 8.22 18.33
CA CYS A 12 4.97 9.43 17.52
C CYS A 12 4.89 10.65 18.45
N TYR A 13 5.80 11.60 18.31
CA TYR A 13 5.63 12.90 18.94
C TYR A 13 4.81 13.75 17.99
N ALA A 14 3.87 14.55 18.51
CA ALA A 14 2.95 15.34 17.69
C ALA A 14 3.62 16.26 16.64
N GLY A 15 4.94 16.46 16.67
CA GLY A 15 5.70 17.19 15.66
C GLY A 15 6.35 16.33 14.56
N ASP A 16 6.26 15.00 14.59
CA ASP A 16 6.91 14.08 13.64
C ASP A 16 5.92 13.29 12.75
N ILE A 17 4.64 13.63 12.79
CA ILE A 17 3.57 12.90 12.07
C ILE A 17 3.88 12.68 10.57
N PRO A 18 4.32 13.69 9.80
CA PRO A 18 4.68 13.49 8.39
C PRO A 18 5.80 12.46 8.21
N GLU A 19 6.84 12.54 9.05
CA GLU A 19 7.97 11.62 9.02
C GLU A 19 7.57 10.20 9.45
N SER A 20 6.70 10.07 10.45
CA SER A 20 6.15 8.80 10.92
C SER A 20 5.28 8.14 9.84
N LEU A 21 4.41 8.91 9.17
CA LEU A 21 3.59 8.44 8.05
C LEU A 21 4.45 8.01 6.85
N LEU A 22 5.54 8.73 6.61
CA LEU A 22 6.47 8.48 5.51
C LEU A 22 7.26 7.17 5.72
N ASN A 23 7.75 6.94 6.94
CA ASN A 23 8.71 5.86 7.21
C ASN A 23 8.09 4.57 7.78
N SER A 24 6.88 4.62 8.35
CA SER A 24 6.22 3.41 8.85
C SER A 24 5.65 2.56 7.70
N ASP A 25 5.96 1.27 7.68
CA ASP A 25 5.41 0.34 6.68
C ASP A 25 3.90 0.08 6.89
N SER A 26 3.35 0.29 8.09
CA SER A 26 1.91 0.14 8.39
C SER A 26 1.08 1.39 8.13
N ALA A 27 1.73 2.56 7.99
CA ALA A 27 1.04 3.82 7.83
C ALA A 27 0.40 3.96 6.44
N GLN A 28 -0.78 4.58 6.43
CA GLN A 28 -1.57 4.86 5.23
C GLN A 28 -1.66 6.38 5.00
N VAL A 29 -1.50 6.79 3.74
CA VAL A 29 -1.75 8.15 3.27
C VAL A 29 -2.59 8.05 2.01
N TYR A 30 -3.77 8.67 2.02
CA TYR A 30 -4.74 8.56 0.94
C TYR A 30 -5.67 9.77 0.90
N PHE A 31 -6.33 9.99 -0.22
CA PHE A 31 -7.45 10.92 -0.31
C PHE A 31 -8.75 10.22 0.08
N GLY A 32 -9.45 10.78 1.06
CA GLY A 32 -10.66 10.22 1.63
C GLY A 32 -11.82 11.20 1.61
N GLU A 33 -13.02 10.71 1.28
CA GLU A 33 -14.26 11.48 1.38
C GLU A 33 -14.90 11.27 2.75
N ILE A 34 -15.20 12.35 3.47
CA ILE A 34 -15.90 12.27 4.76
C ILE A 34 -17.37 12.00 4.51
N ILE A 35 -17.93 10.91 5.03
CA ILE A 35 -19.35 10.57 4.84
C ILE A 35 -20.19 10.71 6.10
N ASP A 36 -19.55 10.72 7.27
CA ASP A 36 -20.22 10.90 8.55
C ASP A 36 -19.27 11.44 9.62
N ILE A 37 -19.79 12.25 10.54
CA ILE A 37 -19.08 12.79 11.71
C ILE A 37 -20.01 12.63 12.92
N ASP A 38 -19.62 11.78 13.87
CA ASP A 38 -20.35 11.57 15.12
C ASP A 38 -19.43 11.83 16.31
N GLY A 39 -19.50 13.07 16.82
CA GLY A 39 -18.67 13.54 17.92
C GLY A 39 -17.17 13.49 17.59
N GLU A 40 -16.45 12.62 18.29
CA GLU A 40 -15.01 12.40 18.11
C GLU A 40 -14.69 11.39 17.00
N SER A 41 -15.71 10.67 16.52
CA SER A 41 -15.54 9.69 15.46
C SER A 41 -15.82 10.28 14.07
N ILE A 42 -15.14 9.74 13.07
CA ILE A 42 -15.31 10.15 11.68
C ILE A 42 -15.30 8.93 10.76
N THR A 43 -16.19 8.94 9.77
CA THR A 43 -16.26 7.88 8.76
C THR A 43 -15.82 8.41 7.41
N VAL A 44 -14.89 7.69 6.79
CA VAL A 44 -14.20 8.09 5.57
C VAL A 44 -14.32 6.98 4.51
N VAL A 45 -14.59 7.37 3.27
CA VAL A 45 -14.47 6.48 2.10
C VAL A 45 -13.12 6.69 1.45
N GLN A 46 -12.33 5.64 1.29
CA GLN A 46 -11.04 5.70 0.61
C GLN A 46 -11.21 5.91 -0.90
N ARG A 47 -10.71 7.03 -1.46
CA ARG A 47 -10.91 7.39 -2.88
C ARG A 47 -9.67 7.19 -3.74
N GLN A 48 -8.49 7.59 -3.27
CA GLN A 48 -7.24 7.47 -4.01
C GLN A 48 -6.05 7.23 -3.08
N ASN A 49 -5.24 6.22 -3.40
CA ASN A 49 -4.04 5.90 -2.62
C ASN A 49 -2.89 6.87 -2.91
N ILE A 50 -2.04 7.09 -1.91
CA ILE A 50 -0.71 7.68 -2.05
C ILE A 50 0.34 6.72 -1.50
N LYS A 51 0.12 6.17 -0.30
CA LYS A 51 0.99 5.19 0.37
C LYS A 51 0.20 4.28 1.32
N GLY A 52 0.67 3.04 1.46
CA GLY A 52 0.17 2.06 2.42
C GLY A 52 -0.89 1.14 1.83
N GLU A 53 -1.35 0.22 2.68
CA GLU A 53 -2.48 -0.65 2.36
C GLU A 53 -3.72 0.19 2.03
N PHE A 54 -4.39 -0.14 0.93
CA PHE A 54 -5.48 0.66 0.41
C PHE A 54 -6.51 -0.21 -0.29
N SER A 55 -7.79 0.06 0.00
CA SER A 55 -8.91 -0.56 -0.69
C SER A 55 -9.84 0.52 -1.21
N LYS A 56 -9.87 0.70 -2.52
CA LYS A 56 -10.72 1.71 -3.16
C LYS A 56 -12.19 1.52 -2.76
N ASP A 57 -12.85 2.63 -2.45
CA ASP A 57 -14.25 2.73 -2.03
C ASP A 57 -14.56 1.97 -0.72
N SER A 58 -13.53 1.57 0.03
CA SER A 58 -13.72 1.02 1.37
C SER A 58 -14.15 2.11 2.35
N VAL A 59 -15.07 1.75 3.24
CA VAL A 59 -15.57 2.62 4.30
C VAL A 59 -14.82 2.27 5.58
N GLN A 60 -14.24 3.28 6.23
CA GLN A 60 -13.53 3.14 7.49
C GLN A 60 -14.04 4.15 8.50
N THR A 61 -14.26 3.71 9.74
CA THR A 61 -14.64 4.58 10.86
C THR A 61 -13.47 4.65 11.83
N TYR A 62 -13.07 5.87 12.16
CA TYR A 62 -11.98 6.15 13.11
C TYR A 62 -12.58 6.77 14.36
N GLU A 63 -12.25 6.23 15.53
CA GLU A 63 -12.80 6.68 16.81
C GLU A 63 -12.31 8.09 17.21
N LYS A 64 -11.15 8.51 16.67
CA LYS A 64 -10.53 9.80 16.95
C LYS A 64 -9.94 10.38 15.67
N TYR A 65 -10.04 11.69 15.51
CA TYR A 65 -9.41 12.42 14.41
C TYR A 65 -8.90 13.81 14.83
N ILE A 66 -7.97 14.34 14.05
CA ILE A 66 -7.49 15.72 14.12
C ILE A 66 -7.72 16.36 12.75
N ALA A 67 -8.57 17.38 12.72
CA ALA A 67 -8.94 18.10 11.51
C ALA A 67 -9.30 19.55 11.83
N GLN A 68 -9.13 20.44 10.85
CA GLN A 68 -9.67 21.80 10.91
C GLN A 68 -11.08 21.81 10.31
N SER A 69 -12.12 21.71 11.15
CA SER A 69 -13.53 21.83 10.77
C SER A 69 -13.93 21.02 9.51
N PRO A 70 -13.79 19.68 9.53
CA PRO A 70 -14.09 18.85 8.37
C PRO A 70 -15.58 18.91 8.00
N THR A 71 -15.85 18.79 6.70
CA THR A 71 -17.20 18.85 6.14
C THR A 71 -17.57 17.53 5.46
N VAL A 72 -18.77 17.02 5.76
CA VAL A 72 -19.31 15.82 5.12
C VAL A 72 -19.54 16.06 3.63
N GLY A 73 -19.15 15.09 2.80
CA GLY A 73 -19.24 15.12 1.34
C GLY A 73 -18.00 15.70 0.65
N GLU A 74 -17.00 16.15 1.41
CA GLU A 74 -15.75 16.69 0.86
C GLU A 74 -14.59 15.68 0.95
N ILE A 75 -13.61 15.85 0.06
CA ILE A 75 -12.40 15.03 0.00
C ILE A 75 -11.24 15.75 0.70
N TYR A 76 -10.53 15.01 1.54
CA TYR A 76 -9.39 15.46 2.31
C TYR A 76 -8.19 14.55 2.10
N LEU A 77 -7.00 15.03 2.44
CA LEU A 77 -5.84 14.18 2.64
C LEU A 77 -5.93 13.55 4.04
N CYS A 78 -5.88 12.23 4.10
CA CYS A 78 -5.97 11.43 5.31
C CYS A 78 -4.62 10.75 5.58
N GLY A 79 -4.13 10.88 6.81
CA GLY A 79 -2.94 10.19 7.31
C GLY A 79 -3.29 9.32 8.52
N PHE A 80 -3.08 8.03 8.41
CA PHE A 80 -3.33 7.04 9.46
C PHE A 80 -2.04 6.30 9.81
N LEU A 81 -1.69 6.25 11.10
CA LEU A 81 -0.50 5.56 11.60
C LEU A 81 -0.84 4.14 12.07
N ASP A 82 -1.71 4.06 13.06
CA ASP A 82 -2.20 2.86 13.73
C ASP A 82 -3.42 3.21 14.61
N GLU A 83 -4.00 2.21 15.28
CA GLU A 83 -5.21 2.34 16.11
C GLU A 83 -5.02 3.20 17.37
N ASP A 84 -3.78 3.36 17.85
CA ASP A 84 -3.49 4.17 19.05
C ASP A 84 -3.39 5.66 18.74
N ASN A 85 -3.31 6.02 17.45
CA ASN A 85 -3.18 7.39 16.97
C ASN A 85 -4.47 7.87 16.28
N PRO A 86 -4.82 9.18 16.40
CA PRO A 86 -5.97 9.72 15.69
C PRO A 86 -5.72 9.72 14.17
N LEU A 87 -6.81 9.71 13.39
CA LEU A 87 -6.73 10.02 11.97
C LEU A 87 -6.37 11.50 11.78
N TYR A 88 -5.29 11.79 11.05
CA TYR A 88 -4.92 13.16 10.68
C TYR A 88 -5.56 13.53 9.36
N ILE A 89 -6.20 14.69 9.30
CA ILE A 89 -6.98 15.14 8.14
C ILE A 89 -6.58 16.56 7.76
N TRP A 90 -6.18 16.73 6.51
CA TRP A 90 -5.81 18.03 5.94
C TRP A 90 -6.72 18.38 4.78
N GLN A 91 -7.22 19.62 4.78
CA GLN A 91 -7.94 20.19 3.65
C GLN A 91 -6.95 20.46 2.51
N VAL A 92 -7.36 20.12 1.29
CA VAL A 92 -6.50 20.20 0.09
C VAL A 92 -7.16 20.94 -1.06
N SER A 93 -6.36 21.49 -1.97
CA SER A 93 -6.82 22.18 -3.17
C SER A 93 -7.34 21.24 -4.27
N GLY A 94 -7.01 19.95 -4.21
CA GLY A 94 -7.33 18.97 -5.24
C GLY A 94 -6.67 17.63 -4.97
N LEU A 95 -6.56 16.80 -6.01
CA LEU A 95 -6.03 15.42 -5.93
C LEU A 95 -4.72 15.21 -6.71
N GLU A 96 -4.28 16.22 -7.45
CA GLU A 96 -3.05 16.15 -8.25
C GLU A 96 -1.84 16.31 -7.34
N LEU A 97 -1.04 15.25 -7.18
CA LEU A 97 0.04 15.20 -6.19
C LEU A 97 1.10 16.28 -6.42
N ASN A 98 1.49 16.56 -7.66
CA ASN A 98 2.61 17.48 -7.95
C ASN A 98 2.25 18.96 -7.73
N ASP A 99 0.97 19.31 -7.67
CA ASP A 99 0.49 20.67 -7.40
C ASP A 99 -0.47 20.73 -6.21
N LEU A 100 -0.42 19.71 -5.34
CA LEU A 100 -1.26 19.67 -4.17
C LEU A 100 -0.91 20.85 -3.26
N LYS A 101 -1.95 21.56 -2.81
CA LYS A 101 -1.83 22.54 -1.73
C LYS A 101 -2.60 22.04 -0.54
N ILE A 102 -1.96 22.00 0.62
CA ILE A 102 -2.64 21.83 1.90
C ILE A 102 -3.01 23.22 2.41
N VAL A 103 -4.26 23.40 2.81
CA VAL A 103 -4.75 24.67 3.36
C VAL A 103 -3.93 25.03 4.60
N ASP A 104 -3.51 26.29 4.68
CA ASP A 104 -2.68 26.84 5.75
C ASP A 104 -1.32 26.14 5.96
N ALA A 105 -0.80 25.44 4.96
CA ALA A 105 0.51 24.79 5.03
C ALA A 105 1.62 25.73 5.52
N ALA A 106 1.71 26.95 4.97
CA ALA A 106 2.73 27.93 5.36
C ALA A 106 2.65 28.41 6.82
N ALA A 107 1.49 28.23 7.48
CA ALA A 107 1.29 28.57 8.89
C ALA A 107 1.48 27.36 9.83
N ASN A 108 1.67 26.16 9.28
CA ASN A 108 1.78 24.91 10.03
C ASN A 108 2.90 24.04 9.45
N SER A 109 4.04 23.99 10.15
CA SER A 109 5.22 23.25 9.70
C SER A 109 4.96 21.77 9.39
N MET A 110 3.98 21.15 10.05
CA MET A 110 3.58 19.77 9.76
C MET A 110 2.92 19.65 8.39
N ALA A 111 1.98 20.55 8.11
CA ALA A 111 1.27 20.61 6.84
C ALA A 111 2.20 21.01 5.69
N GLU A 112 3.14 21.94 5.93
CA GLU A 112 4.19 22.29 4.96
C GLU A 112 5.04 21.08 4.57
N ARG A 113 5.56 20.33 5.54
CA ARG A 113 6.36 19.12 5.25
C ARG A 113 5.55 18.04 4.56
N MET A 114 4.32 17.80 5.02
CA MET A 114 3.42 16.84 4.37
C MET A 114 3.21 17.19 2.89
N GLN A 115 2.91 18.47 2.60
CA GLN A 115 2.76 18.95 1.23
C GLN A 115 4.04 18.77 0.41
N ASN A 116 5.21 19.12 0.97
CA ASN A 116 6.48 19.01 0.27
C ASN A 116 6.80 17.54 -0.06
N TYR A 117 6.66 16.61 0.88
CA TYR A 117 6.90 15.19 0.63
C TYR A 117 5.97 14.58 -0.42
N ILE A 118 4.73 15.05 -0.50
CA ILE A 118 3.79 14.63 -1.54
C ILE A 118 4.21 15.21 -2.90
N ASN A 119 4.46 16.52 -2.96
CA ASN A 119 4.81 17.22 -4.21
C ASN A 119 6.17 16.77 -4.78
N GLU A 120 7.11 16.40 -3.91
CA GLU A 120 8.42 15.86 -4.28
C GLU A 120 8.37 14.37 -4.67
N GLY A 121 7.23 13.71 -4.48
CA GLY A 121 7.05 12.29 -4.80
C GLY A 121 7.62 11.32 -3.76
N THR A 122 8.12 11.80 -2.62
CA THR A 122 8.76 10.97 -1.59
C THR A 122 7.82 9.91 -1.02
N PHE A 123 6.53 10.23 -0.86
CA PHE A 123 5.53 9.24 -0.44
C PHE A 123 5.35 8.11 -1.47
N THR A 124 5.34 8.45 -2.75
CA THR A 124 5.25 7.49 -3.85
C THR A 124 6.48 6.59 -3.89
N GLU A 125 7.67 7.16 -3.72
CA GLU A 125 8.93 6.39 -3.62
C GLU A 125 8.87 5.41 -2.44
N LYS A 126 8.42 5.86 -1.26
CA LYS A 126 8.28 5.01 -0.07
C LYS A 126 7.27 3.89 -0.25
N GLU A 127 6.19 4.13 -1.00
CA GLU A 127 5.23 3.07 -1.31
C GLU A 127 5.83 2.01 -2.25
N LEU A 128 6.61 2.42 -3.26
CA LEU A 128 7.33 1.49 -4.12
C LEU A 128 8.33 0.65 -3.32
N GLU A 129 9.08 1.25 -2.40
CA GLU A 129 9.98 0.54 -1.48
C GLU A 129 9.22 -0.48 -0.63
N ARG A 130 8.07 -0.09 -0.06
CA ARG A 130 7.22 -0.97 0.77
C ARG A 130 6.72 -2.18 -0.02
N GLN A 131 6.24 -1.97 -1.25
CA GLN A 131 5.77 -3.04 -2.13
C GLN A 131 6.91 -4.00 -2.50
N ALA A 132 8.09 -3.48 -2.84
CA ALA A 132 9.26 -4.31 -3.15
C ALA A 132 9.68 -5.20 -1.97
N LYS A 133 9.65 -4.67 -0.73
CA LYS A 133 9.91 -5.48 0.48
C LYS A 133 8.89 -6.61 0.64
N ALA A 134 7.60 -6.31 0.42
CA ALA A 134 6.54 -7.31 0.53
C ALA A 134 6.71 -8.43 -0.51
N GLU A 135 7.10 -8.11 -1.75
CA GLU A 135 7.39 -9.11 -2.79
C GLU A 135 8.56 -10.03 -2.42
N ILE A 136 9.65 -9.48 -1.86
CA ILE A 136 10.81 -10.28 -1.42
C ILE A 136 10.43 -11.23 -0.29
N ASN A 137 9.71 -10.74 0.73
CA ASN A 137 9.31 -11.56 1.87
C ASN A 137 8.37 -12.71 1.45
N ASN A 138 7.46 -12.45 0.50
CA ASN A 138 6.57 -13.48 -0.03
C ASN A 138 7.30 -14.53 -0.89
N ALA A 139 8.43 -14.17 -1.51
CA ALA A 139 9.25 -15.11 -2.28
C ALA A 139 10.11 -16.03 -1.39
N ASP A 140 10.61 -15.51 -0.27
CA ASP A 140 11.44 -16.28 0.69
C ASP A 140 10.61 -17.33 1.46
N GLU A 141 9.31 -17.08 1.66
CA GLU A 141 8.39 -18.06 2.27
C GLU A 141 8.07 -19.27 1.37
N THR A 142 8.39 -19.22 0.07
CA THR A 142 8.19 -20.34 -0.86
C THR A 142 9.36 -21.33 -0.99
N GLU A 143 10.50 -21.11 -0.32
CA GLU A 143 11.66 -22.03 -0.34
C GLU A 143 11.86 -22.85 0.95
N SER A 144 10.79 -23.42 1.52
CA SER A 144 10.91 -24.47 2.54
C SER A 144 10.40 -25.83 2.05
N ILE A 145 11.07 -26.39 1.04
CA ILE A 145 10.99 -27.83 0.76
C ILE A 145 12.19 -28.48 1.46
N PRO A 146 11.99 -29.40 2.43
CA PRO A 146 13.09 -30.13 3.03
C PRO A 146 13.60 -31.16 2.02
N ILE A 147 14.76 -30.90 1.41
CA ILE A 147 15.48 -31.93 0.67
C ILE A 147 16.43 -32.61 1.66
N ASP A 148 15.94 -33.70 2.25
CA ASP A 148 16.79 -34.74 2.82
C ASP A 148 17.33 -35.57 1.64
N THR A 149 18.64 -35.53 1.39
CA THR A 149 19.46 -36.66 0.92
C THR A 149 20.92 -36.22 0.83
N ALA A 150 21.77 -36.84 1.66
CA ALA A 150 23.20 -36.88 1.49
C ALA A 150 23.59 -37.70 0.24
N ASP A 151 24.47 -37.20 -0.63
CA ASP A 151 25.79 -37.82 -0.86
C ASP A 151 26.70 -37.02 -1.83
N ALA A 152 27.93 -36.84 -1.37
CA ALA A 152 29.24 -36.79 -2.02
C ALA A 152 29.51 -36.36 -3.51
N VAL A 153 30.32 -35.29 -3.62
CA VAL A 153 31.67 -35.21 -4.24
C VAL A 153 31.85 -34.93 -5.77
N ALA A 154 32.59 -33.82 -6.01
CA ALA A 154 33.63 -33.52 -7.04
C ALA A 154 33.32 -32.83 -8.39
N ALA A 155 33.82 -31.58 -8.48
CA ALA A 155 34.70 -30.97 -9.50
C ALA A 155 34.31 -30.95 -11.00
N ASP A 156 34.17 -29.75 -11.59
CA ASP A 156 35.22 -29.05 -12.40
C ASP A 156 34.64 -27.76 -13.05
N ASN A 157 35.51 -26.80 -13.33
CA ASN A 157 35.29 -25.44 -13.83
C ASN A 157 34.74 -25.37 -15.27
N SER A 158 33.84 -24.40 -15.54
CA SER A 158 33.94 -23.56 -16.76
C SER A 158 33.10 -22.29 -16.63
N VAL A 159 33.74 -21.15 -16.91
CA VAL A 159 33.19 -19.79 -16.91
C VAL A 159 32.39 -19.51 -18.20
N ALA A 160 31.22 -18.91 -17.99
CA ALA A 160 30.45 -17.97 -18.82
C ALA A 160 29.83 -18.40 -20.17
N GLU A 161 28.73 -17.68 -20.45
CA GLU A 161 27.98 -17.49 -21.70
C GLU A 161 26.74 -18.38 -21.92
N VAL A 162 25.59 -17.94 -21.37
CA VAL A 162 24.26 -18.09 -22.02
C VAL A 162 23.40 -16.90 -21.55
N SER A 163 23.29 -15.89 -22.41
CA SER A 163 22.14 -15.67 -23.30
C SER A 163 20.98 -14.99 -22.56
N GLY A 164 20.82 -13.69 -22.85
CA GLY A 164 19.69 -12.90 -22.36
C GLY A 164 18.37 -13.53 -22.78
N CYS A 165 17.48 -13.73 -21.81
CA CYS A 165 16.09 -14.11 -22.05
C CYS A 165 15.25 -12.85 -22.33
N PRO A 166 14.76 -12.63 -23.56
CA PRO A 166 13.76 -11.59 -23.80
C PRO A 166 12.42 -12.01 -23.21
N GLY A 167 11.86 -11.09 -22.42
CA GLY A 167 10.46 -10.93 -22.00
C GLY A 167 9.49 -12.08 -22.26
N ASN A 168 9.03 -12.69 -21.17
CA ASN A 168 8.06 -13.79 -21.12
C ASN A 168 6.61 -13.40 -21.52
N THR A 169 6.41 -12.40 -22.38
CA THR A 169 5.10 -11.88 -22.79
C THR A 169 4.30 -12.91 -23.59
N LEU A 170 4.98 -13.84 -24.30
CA LEU A 170 4.32 -14.89 -25.09
C LEU A 170 3.67 -15.98 -24.22
N THR A 171 4.26 -16.28 -23.06
CA THR A 171 3.80 -17.32 -22.13
C THR A 171 2.49 -16.89 -21.46
N PHE A 172 2.36 -15.61 -21.09
CA PHE A 172 1.12 -15.05 -20.55
C PHE A 172 -0.02 -15.05 -21.56
N VAL A 173 0.24 -14.71 -22.84
CA VAL A 173 -0.79 -14.70 -23.88
C VAL A 173 -1.35 -16.11 -24.15
N LEU A 174 -0.50 -17.14 -24.14
CA LEU A 174 -0.95 -18.53 -24.30
C LEU A 174 -1.83 -19.00 -23.14
N ILE A 175 -1.50 -18.62 -21.90
CA ILE A 175 -2.30 -18.99 -20.71
C ILE A 175 -3.68 -18.34 -20.75
N VAL A 176 -3.77 -17.05 -21.11
CA VAL A 176 -5.05 -16.32 -21.21
C VAL A 176 -5.96 -16.92 -22.29
N LEU A 177 -5.41 -17.32 -23.44
CA LEU A 177 -6.20 -17.95 -24.52
C LEU A 177 -6.79 -19.30 -24.11
N VAL A 178 -6.07 -20.11 -23.33
CA VAL A 178 -6.58 -21.40 -22.83
C VAL A 178 -7.75 -21.19 -21.85
N ILE A 179 -7.68 -20.18 -20.98
CA ILE A 179 -8.75 -19.86 -20.01
C ILE A 179 -10.03 -19.40 -20.73
N ILE A 180 -9.90 -18.54 -21.76
CA ILE A 180 -11.05 -18.07 -22.54
C ILE A 180 -11.71 -19.23 -23.29
N ALA A 181 -10.93 -20.15 -23.87
CA ALA A 181 -11.45 -21.34 -24.54
C ALA A 181 -12.19 -22.27 -23.57
N ALA A 182 -11.66 -22.47 -22.35
CA ALA A 182 -12.30 -23.28 -21.31
C ALA A 182 -13.62 -22.67 -20.81
N ALA A 183 -13.65 -21.35 -20.57
CA ALA A 183 -14.85 -20.64 -20.14
C ALA A 183 -15.95 -20.65 -21.23
N GLY A 184 -15.56 -20.43 -22.50
CA GLY A 184 -16.47 -20.52 -23.64
C GLY A 184 -17.06 -21.92 -23.81
N PHE A 185 -16.24 -22.97 -23.67
CA PHE A 185 -16.69 -24.35 -23.75
C PHE A 185 -17.63 -24.73 -22.60
N PHE A 186 -17.38 -24.23 -21.39
CA PHE A 186 -18.22 -24.48 -20.22
C PHE A 186 -19.61 -23.83 -20.34
N VAL A 187 -19.67 -22.57 -20.81
CA VAL A 187 -20.95 -21.87 -21.07
C VAL A 187 -21.73 -22.53 -22.20
N PHE A 188 -21.05 -22.96 -23.28
CA PHE A 188 -21.71 -23.64 -24.40
C PHE A 188 -22.32 -25.00 -23.99
N ARG A 189 -21.64 -25.74 -23.10
CA ARG A 189 -22.14 -27.04 -22.63
C ARG A 189 -23.33 -26.91 -21.68
N LYS A 190 -23.43 -25.81 -20.93
CA LYS A 190 -24.57 -25.53 -20.02
C LYS A 190 -25.84 -25.14 -20.81
N ARG A 191 -25.70 -24.52 -21.98
CA ARG A 191 -26.84 -24.11 -22.84
C ARG A 191 -27.53 -25.27 -23.57
N LYS A 192 -26.87 -26.43 -23.74
CA LYS A 192 -27.44 -27.62 -24.40
C LYS A 192 -28.21 -28.56 -23.46
N ARG A 193 -28.33 -28.23 -22.17
CA ARG A 193 -29.01 -29.06 -21.15
C ARG A 193 -30.34 -28.46 -20.65
N HIS A 194 -30.94 -27.54 -21.40
CA HIS A 194 -32.30 -27.07 -21.20
C HIS A 194 -33.16 -27.35 -22.42
#